data_AF-A0A847BU64-F1
#
_entry.id   AF-A0A847BU64-F1
#
_cell.length_a   1.000
_cell.length_b   1.000
_cell.length_c   1.000
_cell.angle_alpha   90.00
_cell.angle_beta   90.00
_cell.angle_gamma   90.00
#
_symmetry.space_group_name_H-M   'P 1'
#
loop_
_entity.id
_entity.type
_entity.pdbx_description
1 polymer ?
#
loop_
_entity_poly.entity_id
_entity_poly.type
_entity_poly.pdbx_seq_one_letter_code
_entity_poly.pdbx_strand_id
1 'polypeptide(L)'
;MLFLSSFLYAKPMVSVSILPQQYFIEKIAGNTLEVNVMVTPGNSPATYEPKPSQMKSLAQSKLYFAIGVPFEKVWLPKFESMAASMQIVFTDENISKRIMASHHHENHVRHEGVADPHIWLDPLLVKIQAKTIAK
;
A
#
# COMPACT_ATOMS: atom_id res chain seq x y z
N MET A 1 -34.17 -22.54 26.09
CA MET A 1 -33.22 -22.77 24.98
C MET A 1 -32.84 -21.40 24.43
N LEU A 2 -31.77 -20.79 24.95
CA LEU A 2 -31.30 -19.48 24.47
C LEU A 2 -30.55 -19.69 23.15
N PHE A 3 -31.08 -19.17 22.04
CA PHE A 3 -30.34 -19.06 20.80
C PHE A 3 -29.35 -17.90 20.93
N LEU A 4 -28.06 -18.21 21.04
CA LEU A 4 -26.99 -17.24 20.93
C LEU A 4 -26.76 -16.96 19.43
N SER A 5 -27.44 -15.96 18.88
CA SER A 5 -27.17 -15.49 17.52
C SER A 5 -25.76 -14.92 17.46
N SER A 6 -24.82 -15.70 16.94
CA SER A 6 -23.48 -15.22 16.62
C SER A 6 -23.59 -14.37 15.36
N PHE A 7 -23.50 -13.04 15.50
CA PHE A 7 -23.34 -12.16 14.35
C PHE A 7 -21.96 -12.42 13.73
N LEU A 8 -21.92 -13.05 12.56
CA LEU A 8 -20.71 -13.08 11.74
C LEU A 8 -20.47 -11.67 11.21
N TYR A 9 -19.61 -10.90 11.89
CA TYR A 9 -19.14 -9.63 11.36
C TYR A 9 -18.06 -9.91 10.32
N ALA A 10 -18.32 -9.54 9.06
CA ALA A 10 -17.32 -9.64 8.00
C ALA A 10 -16.13 -8.75 8.36
N LYS A 11 -14.91 -9.27 8.24
CA LYS A 11 -13.71 -8.50 8.54
C LYS A 11 -13.62 -7.29 7.59
N PRO A 12 -13.27 -6.10 8.09
CA PRO A 12 -12.99 -4.97 7.22
C PRO A 12 -11.84 -5.30 6.28
N MET A 13 -11.97 -4.87 5.02
CA MET A 13 -10.94 -5.03 4.01
C MET A 13 -10.09 -3.76 3.92
N VAL A 14 -8.78 -3.95 3.80
CA VAL A 14 -7.80 -2.91 3.45
C VAL A 14 -7.02 -3.33 2.23
N SER A 15 -6.56 -2.36 1.44
CA SER A 15 -5.73 -2.61 0.26
C SER A 15 -4.31 -2.12 0.45
N VAL A 16 -3.35 -2.81 -0.17
CA VAL A 16 -1.95 -2.43 -0.24
C VAL A 16 -1.38 -2.63 -1.63
N SER A 17 -0.28 -1.95 -1.93
CA SER A 17 0.40 -2.11 -3.22
C SER A 17 1.14 -3.43 -3.33
N ILE A 18 1.91 -3.81 -2.31
CA ILE A 18 2.90 -4.90 -2.38
C ILE A 18 2.90 -5.81 -1.14
N LEU A 19 3.43 -7.02 -1.29
CA LEU A 19 3.48 -8.06 -0.24
C LEU A 19 4.19 -7.63 1.07
N PRO A 20 5.30 -6.85 1.07
CA PRO A 20 5.89 -6.37 2.33
C PRO A 20 4.89 -5.61 3.21
N GLN A 21 4.02 -4.78 2.60
CA GLN A 21 2.99 -4.05 3.35
C GLN A 21 1.96 -5.00 3.96
N GLN A 22 1.52 -6.01 3.20
CA GLN A 22 0.62 -7.05 3.72
C GLN A 22 1.22 -7.71 4.96
N TYR A 23 2.49 -8.13 4.89
CA TYR A 23 3.17 -8.77 6.01
C TYR A 23 3.12 -7.90 7.27
N PHE A 24 3.49 -6.62 7.18
CA PHE A 24 3.50 -5.74 8.35
C PHE A 24 2.10 -5.49 8.90
N ILE A 25 1.12 -5.27 8.03
CA ILE A 25 -0.27 -5.07 8.45
C ILE A 25 -0.80 -6.31 9.16
N GLU A 26 -0.59 -7.51 8.63
CA GLU A 26 -1.04 -8.76 9.27
C GLU A 26 -0.36 -8.99 10.63
N LYS A 27 0.92 -8.62 10.75
CA LYS A 27 1.63 -8.69 12.05
C LYS A 27 1.11 -7.68 13.07
N ILE A 28 0.64 -6.52 12.64
CA ILE A 28 0.14 -5.46 13.52
C ILE A 28 -1.33 -5.69 13.88
N ALA A 29 -2.18 -5.95 12.89
CA ALA A 29 -3.62 -6.06 13.04
C ALA A 29 -4.09 -7.47 13.44
N GLY A 30 -3.24 -8.49 13.30
CA GLY A 30 -3.62 -9.88 13.57
C GLY A 30 -4.81 -10.31 12.72
N ASN A 31 -5.78 -10.97 13.35
CA ASN A 31 -6.95 -11.54 12.66
C ASN A 31 -8.12 -10.55 12.48
N THR A 32 -7.91 -9.24 12.65
CA THR A 32 -8.99 -8.26 12.72
C THR A 32 -9.46 -7.73 11.37
N LEU A 33 -8.66 -7.90 10.30
CA LEU A 33 -8.94 -7.39 8.97
C LEU A 33 -8.52 -8.37 7.87
N GLU A 34 -8.92 -8.09 6.63
CA GLU A 34 -8.46 -8.77 5.43
C GLU A 34 -7.62 -7.82 4.57
N VAL A 35 -6.51 -8.32 4.02
CA VAL A 35 -5.60 -7.53 3.18
C VAL A 35 -5.72 -7.95 1.71
N ASN A 36 -6.12 -7.00 0.87
CA ASN A 36 -6.11 -7.12 -0.58
C ASN A 36 -4.79 -6.56 -1.15
N VAL A 37 -3.99 -7.39 -1.82
CA VAL A 37 -2.72 -6.97 -2.42
C VAL A 37 -2.90 -6.70 -3.91
N MET A 38 -2.56 -5.49 -4.35
CA MET A 38 -2.72 -5.09 -5.74
C MET A 38 -1.68 -5.75 -6.63
N VAL A 39 -0.38 -5.62 -6.33
CA VAL A 39 0.69 -6.27 -7.11
C VAL A 39 0.94 -7.67 -6.56
N THR A 40 0.30 -8.66 -7.20
CA THR A 40 0.38 -10.07 -6.81
C THR A 40 1.77 -10.68 -7.03
N PRO A 41 2.13 -11.78 -6.32
CA PRO A 41 3.45 -12.43 -6.45
C PRO A 41 3.87 -12.67 -7.91
N GLY A 42 5.16 -12.48 -8.19
CA GLY A 42 5.74 -12.66 -9.52
C GLY A 42 5.51 -11.49 -10.50
N ASN A 43 4.78 -10.44 -10.10
CA ASN A 43 4.56 -9.25 -10.93
C ASN A 43 5.44 -8.08 -10.47
N SER A 44 5.82 -7.22 -11.43
CA SER A 44 6.62 -6.03 -11.15
C SER A 44 5.73 -4.82 -10.84
N PRO A 45 5.92 -4.12 -9.70
CA PRO A 45 5.21 -2.87 -9.41
C PRO A 45 5.46 -1.75 -10.44
N ALA A 46 6.52 -1.85 -11.24
CA ALA A 46 6.84 -0.84 -12.25
C ALA A 46 5.93 -0.92 -13.49
N THR A 47 5.37 -2.09 -13.79
CA THR A 47 4.63 -2.35 -15.03
C THR A 47 3.28 -3.01 -14.80
N TYR A 48 2.84 -3.13 -13.55
CA TYR A 48 1.63 -3.87 -13.22
C TYR A 48 0.36 -3.07 -13.51
N GLU A 49 -0.62 -3.74 -14.09
CA GLU A 49 -1.96 -3.23 -14.30
C GLU A 49 -2.98 -4.07 -13.51
N PRO A 50 -3.79 -3.47 -12.64
CA PRO A 50 -4.81 -4.19 -11.88
C PRO A 50 -5.91 -4.75 -12.78
N LYS A 51 -6.32 -5.98 -12.49
CA LYS A 51 -7.48 -6.60 -13.14
C LYS A 51 -8.78 -5.93 -12.68
N PRO A 52 -9.85 -5.92 -13.49
CA PRO A 52 -11.16 -5.39 -13.09
C PRO A 52 -11.70 -6.00 -11.79
N SER A 53 -11.43 -7.28 -11.53
CA SER A 53 -11.81 -7.95 -10.28
C SER A 53 -11.10 -7.35 -9.06
N GLN A 54 -9.82 -6.99 -9.17
CA GLN A 54 -9.08 -6.33 -8.10
C GLN A 54 -9.58 -4.90 -7.87
N MET A 55 -9.94 -4.19 -8.96
CA MET A 55 -10.56 -2.86 -8.83
C MET A 55 -11.88 -2.92 -8.06
N LYS A 56 -12.68 -3.98 -8.29
CA LYS A 56 -13.91 -4.23 -7.52
C LYS A 56 -13.63 -4.48 -6.04
N SER A 57 -12.64 -5.31 -5.70
CA SER A 57 -12.23 -5.55 -4.31
C SER A 57 -11.68 -4.29 -3.65
N LEU A 58 -10.87 -3.50 -4.36
CA LEU A 58 -10.34 -2.23 -3.88
C LEU A 58 -11.47 -1.24 -3.54
N ALA A 59 -12.53 -1.17 -4.35
CA ALA A 59 -13.68 -0.31 -4.07
C ALA A 59 -14.42 -0.67 -2.76
N GLN A 60 -14.22 -1.88 -2.22
CA GLN A 60 -14.77 -2.30 -0.93
C GLN A 60 -13.84 -2.02 0.25
N SER A 61 -12.58 -1.65 -0.01
CA SER A 61 -11.59 -1.38 1.03
C SER A 61 -11.90 -0.07 1.77
N LYS A 62 -11.72 -0.09 3.09
CA LYS A 62 -11.86 1.12 3.93
C LYS A 62 -10.60 1.97 3.90
N LEU A 63 -9.44 1.31 3.85
CA LEU A 63 -8.13 1.95 3.82
C LEU A 63 -7.32 1.42 2.64
N TYR A 64 -6.50 2.29 2.08
CA TYR A 64 -5.39 1.94 1.20
C TYR A 64 -4.08 2.37 1.86
N PHE A 65 -3.18 1.44 2.15
CA PHE A 65 -1.86 1.79 2.66
C PHE A 65 -0.90 1.96 1.49
N ALA A 66 -0.44 3.19 1.26
CA ALA A 66 0.53 3.57 0.24
C ALA A 66 1.96 3.60 0.81
N ILE A 67 2.97 3.40 -0.04
CA ILE A 67 4.41 3.38 0.34
C ILE A 67 5.31 4.11 -0.68
N GLY A 68 4.74 4.63 -1.76
CA GLY A 68 5.41 5.40 -2.80
C GLY A 68 6.06 4.58 -3.91
N VAL A 69 5.69 3.30 -4.09
CA VAL A 69 6.19 2.49 -5.22
C VAL A 69 5.71 3.02 -6.57
N PRO A 70 6.41 2.73 -7.69
CA PRO A 70 6.01 3.22 -9.02
C PRO A 70 4.56 2.93 -9.40
N PHE A 71 4.03 1.76 -9.01
CA PHE A 71 2.62 1.38 -9.17
C PHE A 71 1.66 2.48 -8.69
N GLU A 72 1.92 3.03 -7.51
CA GLU A 72 1.03 4.01 -6.87
C GLU A 72 1.01 5.34 -7.62
N LYS A 73 2.13 5.75 -8.23
CA LYS A 73 2.21 6.99 -9.02
C LYS A 73 1.24 6.97 -10.21
N VAL A 74 1.01 5.78 -10.78
CA VAL A 74 0.13 5.60 -11.93
C VAL A 74 -1.33 5.42 -11.47
N TRP A 75 -1.55 4.64 -10.41
CA TRP A 75 -2.88 4.11 -10.10
C TRP A 75 -3.60 4.81 -8.93
N LEU A 76 -2.90 5.44 -7.98
CA LEU A 76 -3.56 6.13 -6.86
C LEU A 76 -4.58 7.18 -7.29
N PRO A 77 -4.32 8.06 -8.29
CA PRO A 77 -5.33 9.04 -8.72
C PRO A 77 -6.63 8.40 -9.22
N LYS A 78 -6.52 7.22 -9.85
CA LYS A 78 -7.68 6.45 -10.29
C LYS A 78 -8.41 5.79 -9.12
N PHE A 79 -7.67 5.35 -8.10
CA PHE A 79 -8.28 4.78 -6.90
C PHE A 79 -9.04 5.84 -6.10
N GLU A 80 -8.46 7.03 -5.92
CA GLU A 80 -9.10 8.17 -5.25
C GLU A 80 -10.41 8.57 -5.94
N SER A 81 -10.40 8.68 -7.27
CA SER A 81 -11.60 9.05 -8.03
C SER A 81 -12.68 7.97 -8.04
N MET A 82 -12.31 6.69 -8.07
CA MET A 82 -13.26 5.57 -8.12
C MET A 82 -13.84 5.23 -6.74
N ALA A 83 -13.04 5.34 -5.68
CA ALA A 83 -13.38 4.89 -4.33
C ALA A 83 -13.29 6.06 -3.35
N ALA A 84 -14.10 7.10 -3.55
CA ALA A 84 -14.05 8.35 -2.77
C ALA A 84 -14.24 8.19 -1.25
N SER A 85 -14.79 7.06 -0.79
CA SER A 85 -14.94 6.75 0.65
C SER A 85 -13.74 6.02 1.27
N MET A 86 -12.80 5.54 0.44
CA MET A 86 -11.59 4.87 0.87
C MET A 86 -10.55 5.93 1.28
N GLN A 87 -9.96 5.78 2.47
CA GLN A 87 -8.91 6.68 2.92
C GLN A 87 -7.53 6.13 2.52
N ILE A 88 -6.64 7.01 2.07
CA ILE A 88 -5.26 6.64 1.77
C ILE A 88 -4.37 7.01 2.95
N VAL A 89 -3.58 6.05 3.41
CA VAL A 89 -2.59 6.21 4.49
C VAL A 89 -1.21 6.03 3.88
N PHE A 90 -0.42 7.10 3.85
CA PHE A 90 0.97 7.07 3.40
C PHE A 90 1.85 6.51 4.51
N THR A 91 2.20 5.23 4.41
CA THR A 91 2.98 4.53 5.46
C THR A 91 4.43 4.98 5.54
N ASP A 92 4.91 5.68 4.52
CA ASP A 92 6.20 6.34 4.47
C ASP A 92 6.20 7.78 5.03
N GLU A 93 5.08 8.25 5.58
CA GLU A 93 5.04 9.52 6.28
C GLU A 93 6.07 9.54 7.41
N ASN A 94 6.85 10.63 7.49
CA ASN A 94 7.97 10.82 8.43
C ASN A 94 9.21 9.93 8.17
N ILE A 95 9.33 9.29 7.01
CA ILE A 95 10.53 8.55 6.61
C ILE A 95 11.37 9.38 5.65
N SER A 96 12.61 9.70 6.06
CA SER A 96 13.60 10.31 5.18
C SER A 96 14.14 9.27 4.19
N LYS A 97 13.54 9.23 3.00
CA LYS A 97 13.95 8.33 1.92
C LYS A 97 15.29 8.74 1.31
N ARG A 98 16.07 7.74 0.90
CA ARG A 98 17.27 7.96 0.10
C ARG A 98 16.87 8.46 -1.28
N ILE A 99 17.68 9.33 -1.87
CA ILE A 99 17.48 9.77 -3.25
C ILE A 99 18.24 8.82 -4.18
N MET A 100 17.53 8.22 -5.12
CA MET A 100 18.13 7.37 -6.15
C MET A 100 18.81 8.27 -7.19
N ALA A 101 20.04 7.94 -7.56
CA ALA A 101 20.73 8.60 -8.66
C ALA A 101 20.00 8.28 -9.97
N SER A 102 19.71 9.29 -10.78
CA SER A 102 19.16 9.06 -12.12
C SER A 102 20.31 8.66 -13.06
N HIS A 103 20.21 7.47 -13.66
CA HIS A 103 21.10 7.07 -14.75
C HIS A 103 20.50 7.53 -16.08
N HIS A 104 20.50 8.84 -16.32
CA HIS A 104 20.23 9.37 -17.66
C HIS A 104 21.55 9.75 -18.33
N HIS A 105 21.94 8.97 -19.32
CA HIS A 105 22.85 9.45 -20.35
C HIS A 105 22.07 10.44 -21.23
N GLU A 106 22.63 11.64 -21.36
CA GLU A 106 22.21 12.75 -22.21
C GLU A 106 21.07 13.68 -21.70
N ASN A 107 21.41 14.98 -21.75
CA ASN A 107 20.61 16.19 -21.58
C ASN A 107 20.39 16.74 -20.15
N HIS A 108 20.90 17.97 -19.99
CA HIS A 108 20.86 18.81 -18.81
C HIS A 108 19.43 19.23 -18.46
N VAL A 109 18.74 18.46 -17.62
CA VAL A 109 17.62 18.93 -16.81
C VAL A 109 17.87 18.47 -15.38
N ARG A 110 17.92 19.40 -14.42
CA ARG A 110 17.99 19.08 -12.98
C ARG A 110 16.68 18.40 -12.58
N HIS A 111 16.61 17.09 -12.74
CA HIS A 111 15.59 16.30 -12.08
C HIS A 111 16.02 16.12 -10.62
N GLU A 112 15.24 16.66 -9.69
CA GLU A 112 15.31 16.23 -8.29
C GLU A 112 15.16 14.71 -8.28
N GLY A 113 16.13 14.00 -7.70
CA GLY A 113 16.18 12.54 -7.80
C GLY A 113 14.95 11.87 -7.19
N VAL A 114 14.67 10.63 -7.61
CA VAL A 114 13.48 9.91 -7.14
C VAL A 114 13.74 9.34 -5.75
N ALA A 115 12.83 9.60 -4.81
CA ALA A 115 12.86 9.00 -3.48
C ALA A 115 12.72 7.47 -3.56
N ASP A 116 13.66 6.75 -2.95
CA ASP A 116 13.72 5.29 -2.93
C ASP A 116 12.54 4.72 -2.11
N PRO A 117 11.63 3.95 -2.73
CA PRO A 117 10.48 3.40 -2.02
C PRO A 117 10.81 2.17 -1.16
N HIS A 118 12.00 1.56 -1.27
CA HIS A 118 12.34 0.27 -0.66
C HIS A 118 12.63 0.34 0.86
N ILE A 119 11.86 1.15 1.58
CA ILE A 119 12.02 1.41 3.02
C ILE A 119 11.87 0.14 3.87
N TRP A 120 11.18 -0.89 3.36
CA TRP A 120 10.98 -2.16 4.07
C TRP A 120 12.26 -2.99 4.21
N LEU A 121 13.31 -2.64 3.47
CA LEU A 121 14.62 -3.30 3.57
C LEU A 121 15.47 -2.76 4.72
N ASP A 122 15.04 -1.69 5.40
CA ASP A 122 15.70 -1.12 6.56
C ASP A 122 14.81 -1.29 7.82
N PRO A 123 15.20 -2.13 8.79
CA PRO A 123 14.43 -2.36 10.01
C PRO A 123 14.14 -1.09 10.83
N LEU A 124 15.02 -0.08 10.78
CA LEU A 124 14.80 1.18 11.49
C LEU A 124 13.70 2.01 10.82
N LEU A 125 13.65 2.00 9.49
CA LEU A 125 12.58 2.65 8.73
C LEU A 125 11.25 1.89 8.89
N VAL A 126 11.28 0.56 8.89
CA VAL A 126 10.12 -0.29 9.18
C VAL A 126 9.52 0.02 10.55
N LYS A 127 10.33 0.35 11.56
CA LYS A 127 9.82 0.76 12.88
C LYS A 127 8.99 2.05 12.80
N ILE A 128 9.36 3.00 11.94
CA ILE A 128 8.60 4.24 11.71
C ILE A 128 7.32 3.90 10.94
N GLN A 129 7.45 3.11 9.87
CA GLN A 129 6.32 2.64 9.07
C GLN A 129 5.25 1.94 9.91
N ALA A 130 5.66 1.04 10.81
CA ALA A 130 4.78 0.29 11.69
C ALA A 130 4.00 1.21 12.66
N LYS A 131 4.61 2.30 13.13
CA LYS A 131 3.89 3.30 13.95
C LYS A 131 2.79 4.00 13.16
N THR A 132 3.04 4.31 11.90
CA THR A 132 2.03 4.91 11.02
C THR A 132 0.90 3.93 10.72
N ILE A 133 1.22 2.65 10.50
CA ILE A 133 0.20 1.59 10.27
C ILE A 133 -0.69 1.38 11.51
N ALA A 134 -0.13 1.48 12.72
CA ALA A 134 -0.84 1.19 13.97
C ALA A 134 -1.64 2.37 14.55
N LYS A 135 -1.61 3.54 13.91
CA LYS A 135 -2.30 4.76 14.35
C LYS A 135 -3.78 4.70 14.05
#